data_AF-A0A6I2ZXP7-F1
#
_entry.id   AF-A0A6I2ZXP7-F1
#
_cell.length_a   1.000
_cell.length_b   1.000
_cell.length_c   1.000
_cell.angle_alpha   90.00
_cell.angle_beta   90.00
_cell.angle_gamma   90.00
#
_symmetry.space_group_name_H-M   'P 1'
#
loop_
_entity.id
_entity.type
_entity.pdbx_description
1 polymer ?
#
loop_
_entity_poly.entity_id
_entity_poly.type
_entity_poly.pdbx_seq_one_letter_code
_entity_poly.pdbx_strand_id
1 'polypeptide(L)'
;VVMSLSFVTLVTWLAVTSDTQRSFQAAVSVLVIACPCALGLATPVALLVGTSRAAREGIIIKGAHVLEATRSIDTIVFDKTGTLTTGIMTLQRVDEIEPEYLSTVMAVEMQSEHPIARAVVHGLRDRGVVSTLRVDDFVNIPGVGVSASVNGQHITVGRSTNQHDSVVTVVEASVDGRVVARFDVSDQIKPTAAAVVAELRALGVRPMIVSGDAIGSVRHVAQQVGIDVRETRSGVLPADKLRIVSELQADGASVGMVGDGVNDAAALVAADLGIAMGTGTDAAMEAGDLTIVSGDLAVVPKALALSRRTLRVIRANLFWAFAYNVAALPLAVAGLMNPVLAGLAMALSSAFVVANSLRLRR
;
A
#
# COMPACT_ATOMS: atom_id res chain seq x y z
N VAL A 1 -40.78 9.17 14.92
CA VAL A 1 -40.49 8.90 16.35
C VAL A 1 -40.39 10.20 17.16
N VAL A 2 -39.38 11.05 16.94
CA VAL A 2 -39.17 12.28 17.72
C VAL A 2 -40.37 13.23 17.69
N MET A 3 -40.97 13.47 16.51
CA MET A 3 -42.18 14.30 16.39
C MET A 3 -43.35 13.74 17.20
N SER A 4 -43.57 12.43 17.13
CA SER A 4 -44.59 11.73 17.93
C SER A 4 -44.32 11.88 19.42
N LEU A 5 -43.07 11.72 19.85
CA LEU A 5 -42.69 11.87 21.26
C LEU A 5 -42.89 13.30 21.77
N SER A 6 -42.55 14.30 20.95
CA SER A 6 -42.80 15.72 21.27
C SER A 6 -44.30 16.01 21.41
N PHE A 7 -45.12 15.50 20.47
CA PHE A 7 -46.57 15.66 20.53
C PHE A 7 -47.19 14.96 21.75
N VAL A 8 -46.78 13.73 22.05
CA VAL A 8 -47.22 13.02 23.26
C VAL A 8 -46.81 13.80 24.52
N THR A 9 -45.57 14.29 24.58
CA THR A 9 -45.08 15.11 25.69
C THR A 9 -45.96 16.35 25.88
N LEU A 10 -46.29 17.05 24.79
CA LEU A 10 -47.17 18.23 24.83
C LEU A 10 -48.55 17.89 25.41
N VAL A 11 -49.20 16.85 24.89
CA VAL A 11 -50.56 16.45 25.30
C VAL A 11 -50.57 15.98 26.76
N THR A 12 -49.60 15.15 27.15
CA THR A 12 -49.51 14.63 28.53
C THR A 12 -49.27 15.74 29.54
N TRP A 13 -48.34 16.66 29.27
CA TRP A 13 -48.08 17.78 30.17
C TRP A 13 -49.25 18.75 30.28
N LEU A 14 -49.95 19.01 29.17
CA LEU A 14 -51.12 19.87 29.17
C LEU A 14 -52.26 19.24 29.99
N ALA A 15 -52.45 17.93 29.87
CA ALA A 15 -53.47 17.20 30.62
C ALA A 15 -53.17 17.12 32.13
N VAL A 16 -51.90 17.01 32.53
CA VAL A 16 -51.51 16.85 33.94
C VAL A 16 -51.37 18.19 34.68
N THR A 17 -50.82 19.21 34.01
CA THR A 17 -50.44 20.47 34.67
C THR A 17 -51.36 21.65 34.34
N SER A 18 -52.12 21.57 33.25
CA SER A 18 -52.89 22.69 32.67
C SER A 18 -52.05 23.94 32.33
N ASP A 19 -50.72 23.85 32.37
CA ASP A 19 -49.80 24.94 32.06
C ASP A 19 -49.36 24.85 30.59
N THR A 20 -49.93 25.71 29.75
CA THR A 20 -49.65 25.76 28.32
C THR A 20 -48.19 26.09 28.03
N GLN A 21 -47.58 26.99 28.81
CA GLN A 21 -46.22 27.44 28.61
C GLN A 21 -45.22 26.31 28.91
N ARG A 22 -45.35 25.65 30.06
CA ARG A 22 -44.45 24.52 30.42
C ARG A 22 -44.62 23.34 29.48
N SER A 23 -45.84 23.03 29.08
CA SER A 23 -46.13 21.94 28.13
C SER A 23 -45.47 22.18 26.77
N PHE A 24 -45.55 23.42 26.27
CA PHE A 24 -44.90 23.82 25.03
C PHE A 24 -43.37 23.82 25.16
N GLN A 25 -42.83 24.30 26.28
CA GLN A 25 -41.38 24.28 26.55
C GLN A 25 -40.81 22.86 26.58
N ALA A 26 -41.49 21.90 27.23
CA ALA A 26 -41.08 20.50 27.25
C ALA A 26 -41.10 19.89 25.83
N ALA A 27 -42.18 20.11 25.08
CA ALA A 27 -42.32 19.62 23.71
C ALA A 27 -41.24 20.17 22.76
N VAL A 28 -40.95 21.48 22.83
CA VAL A 28 -39.86 22.12 22.07
C VAL A 28 -38.51 21.58 22.51
N SER A 29 -38.29 21.37 23.82
CA SER A 29 -37.02 20.82 24.32
C SER A 29 -36.76 19.42 23.79
N VAL A 30 -37.79 18.58 23.64
CA VAL A 30 -37.68 17.26 22.98
C VAL A 30 -37.27 17.38 21.52
N LEU A 31 -37.85 18.33 20.76
CA LEU A 31 -37.48 18.54 19.36
C LEU A 31 -36.05 19.07 19.22
N VAL A 32 -35.69 20.05 20.05
CA VAL A 32 -34.34 20.62 20.08
C VAL A 32 -33.39 19.50 20.41
N ILE A 33 -33.43 18.89 21.61
CA ILE A 33 -32.43 17.91 22.06
C ILE A 33 -32.30 16.68 21.16
N ALA A 34 -33.30 16.35 20.34
CA ALA A 34 -33.24 15.21 19.44
C ALA A 34 -32.46 15.46 18.13
N CYS A 35 -32.17 16.72 17.76
CA CYS A 35 -31.47 17.03 16.52
C CYS A 35 -29.93 16.87 16.68
N PRO A 36 -29.27 15.89 16.07
CA PRO A 36 -27.85 15.65 16.30
C PRO A 36 -26.98 16.60 15.45
N CYS A 37 -26.83 17.87 15.85
CA CYS A 37 -26.05 18.87 15.09
C CYS A 37 -24.59 18.43 14.83
N ALA A 38 -23.98 17.71 15.77
CA ALA A 38 -22.61 17.22 15.65
C ALA A 38 -22.45 16.09 14.61
N LEU A 39 -23.55 15.43 14.21
CA LEU A 39 -23.53 14.34 13.21
C LEU A 39 -22.96 14.83 11.88
N GLY A 40 -23.36 16.03 11.44
CA GLY A 40 -22.89 16.64 10.19
C GLY A 40 -21.40 16.99 10.20
N LEU A 41 -20.77 17.10 11.38
CA LEU A 41 -19.35 17.42 11.53
C LEU A 41 -18.49 16.19 11.84
N ALA A 42 -19.08 15.14 12.42
CA ALA A 42 -18.39 13.96 12.94
C ALA A 42 -17.46 13.30 11.93
N THR A 43 -17.96 13.08 10.71
CA THR A 43 -17.21 12.44 9.64
C THR A 43 -16.32 13.44 8.89
N PRO A 44 -16.81 14.59 8.37
CA PRO A 44 -15.98 15.49 7.56
C PRO A 44 -14.76 16.05 8.30
N VAL A 45 -14.88 16.39 9.59
CA VAL A 45 -13.75 16.94 10.37
C VAL A 45 -12.70 15.87 10.63
N ALA A 46 -13.11 14.66 10.99
CA ALA A 46 -12.18 13.55 11.20
C ALA A 46 -11.47 13.15 9.89
N LEU A 47 -12.20 13.11 8.77
CA LEU A 47 -11.63 12.88 7.45
C LEU A 47 -10.61 13.97 7.09
N LEU A 48 -10.99 15.25 7.22
CA LEU A 48 -10.11 16.37 6.90
C LEU A 48 -8.80 16.33 7.70
N VAL A 49 -8.88 16.10 9.03
CA VAL A 49 -7.68 16.01 9.87
C VAL A 49 -6.86 14.76 9.55
N GLY A 50 -7.53 13.62 9.33
CA GLY A 50 -6.88 12.35 9.00
C GLY A 50 -6.15 12.38 7.66
N THR A 51 -6.78 12.86 6.60
CA THR A 51 -6.16 13.01 5.27
C THR A 51 -5.06 14.07 5.28
N SER A 52 -5.24 15.17 6.04
CA SER A 52 -4.18 16.17 6.25
C SER A 52 -2.95 15.58 6.95
N ARG A 53 -3.16 14.68 7.92
CA ARG A 53 -2.07 13.95 8.60
C ARG A 53 -1.40 12.97 7.65
N ALA A 54 -2.18 12.23 6.88
CA ALA A 54 -1.72 11.27 5.88
C ALA A 54 -0.83 11.96 4.83
N ALA A 55 -1.29 13.09 4.29
CA ALA A 55 -0.54 13.86 3.30
C ALA A 55 0.83 14.33 3.83
N ARG A 56 0.93 14.69 5.12
CA ARG A 56 2.21 15.05 5.76
C ARG A 56 3.17 13.87 5.91
N GLU A 57 2.68 12.65 5.89
CA GLU A 57 3.47 11.40 5.89
C GLU A 57 3.69 10.87 4.46
N GLY A 58 3.35 11.65 3.42
CA GLY A 58 3.48 11.24 2.03
C GLY A 58 2.42 10.23 1.57
N ILE A 59 1.26 10.18 2.24
CA ILE A 59 0.14 9.30 1.90
C ILE A 59 -0.99 10.10 1.29
N ILE A 60 -1.36 9.81 0.06
CA ILE A 60 -2.53 10.39 -0.62
C ILE A 60 -3.66 9.37 -0.60
N ILE A 61 -4.83 9.79 -0.14
CA ILE A 61 -6.03 8.95 -0.03
C ILE A 61 -7.08 9.53 -0.97
N LYS A 62 -7.53 8.77 -1.98
CA LYS A 62 -8.44 9.27 -3.02
C LYS A 62 -9.91 9.32 -2.61
N GLY A 63 -10.30 8.72 -1.49
CA GLY A 63 -11.68 8.75 -1.03
C GLY A 63 -11.88 8.28 0.41
N ALA A 64 -13.05 8.57 0.96
CA ALA A 64 -13.42 8.13 2.31
C ALA A 64 -13.62 6.60 2.40
N HIS A 65 -14.07 5.96 1.31
CA HIS A 65 -14.26 4.51 1.23
C HIS A 65 -12.93 3.73 1.42
N VAL A 66 -11.81 4.31 1.00
CA VAL A 66 -10.45 3.76 1.17
C VAL A 66 -10.14 3.56 2.66
N LEU A 67 -10.57 4.50 3.51
CA LEU A 67 -10.40 4.36 4.95
C LEU A 67 -11.20 3.17 5.48
N GLU A 68 -12.43 2.97 4.97
CA GLU A 68 -13.28 1.82 5.32
C GLU A 68 -12.63 0.49 4.93
N ALA A 69 -12.09 0.40 3.71
CA ALA A 69 -11.40 -0.79 3.22
C ALA A 69 -10.18 -1.16 4.10
N THR A 70 -9.34 -0.19 4.48
CA THR A 70 -8.14 -0.44 5.31
C THR A 70 -8.41 -1.13 6.66
N ARG A 71 -9.65 -1.08 7.14
CA ARG A 71 -10.08 -1.77 8.36
C ARG A 71 -10.17 -3.27 8.17
N SER A 72 -10.75 -3.71 7.05
CA SER A 72 -10.99 -5.14 6.80
C SER A 72 -9.75 -5.82 6.28
N ILE A 73 -8.83 -5.10 5.63
CA ILE A 73 -7.59 -5.67 5.09
C ILE A 73 -6.90 -6.57 6.11
N ASP A 74 -6.81 -7.84 5.75
CA ASP A 74 -6.15 -8.91 6.50
C ASP A 74 -5.00 -9.52 5.71
N THR A 75 -4.92 -9.28 4.39
CA THR A 75 -3.90 -9.81 3.51
C THR A 75 -3.33 -8.68 2.67
N ILE A 76 -2.01 -8.53 2.65
CA ILE A 76 -1.31 -7.60 1.75
C ILE A 76 -0.50 -8.42 0.76
N VAL A 77 -0.83 -8.26 -0.52
CA VAL A 77 -0.09 -8.83 -1.64
C VAL A 77 0.90 -7.79 -2.13
N PHE A 78 2.18 -8.15 -2.11
CA PHE A 78 3.24 -7.33 -2.67
C PHE A 78 3.60 -7.84 -4.07
N ASP A 79 3.74 -6.91 -5.02
CA ASP A 79 4.67 -7.18 -6.12
C ASP A 79 6.10 -7.28 -5.56
N LYS A 80 6.96 -8.06 -6.23
CA LYS A 80 8.34 -8.19 -5.78
C LYS A 80 9.17 -7.00 -6.26
N THR A 81 9.28 -6.87 -7.58
CA THR A 81 10.19 -5.96 -8.26
C THR A 81 9.75 -4.51 -8.03
N GLY A 82 10.67 -3.64 -7.62
CA GLY A 82 10.38 -2.22 -7.37
C GLY A 82 9.53 -1.92 -6.11
N THR A 83 8.83 -2.92 -5.57
CA THR A 83 8.05 -2.82 -4.33
C THR A 83 8.84 -3.31 -3.11
N LEU A 84 9.09 -4.63 -2.98
CA LEU A 84 9.92 -5.21 -1.91
C LEU A 84 11.42 -5.06 -2.20
N THR A 85 11.76 -5.01 -3.48
CA THR A 85 13.11 -4.76 -3.97
C THR A 85 13.20 -3.36 -4.58
N THR A 86 14.42 -2.89 -4.85
CA THR A 86 14.67 -1.53 -5.35
C THR A 86 14.33 -1.38 -6.84
N GLY A 87 14.16 -2.48 -7.57
CA GLY A 87 14.05 -2.48 -9.03
C GLY A 87 15.40 -2.27 -9.71
N ILE A 88 16.50 -2.19 -8.94
CA ILE A 88 17.84 -1.93 -9.43
C ILE A 88 18.62 -3.25 -9.39
N MET A 89 18.89 -3.78 -10.58
CA MET A 89 19.71 -4.98 -10.74
C MET A 89 21.15 -4.69 -10.32
N THR A 90 21.74 -5.60 -9.55
CA THR A 90 23.13 -5.50 -9.10
C THR A 90 23.84 -6.83 -9.20
N LEU A 91 25.13 -6.77 -9.53
CA LEU A 91 25.99 -7.93 -9.63
C LEU A 91 26.33 -8.43 -8.21
N GLN A 92 25.87 -9.63 -7.88
CA GLN A 92 26.10 -10.26 -6.58
C GLN A 92 27.41 -11.04 -6.57
N ARG A 93 27.62 -11.83 -7.63
CA ARG A 93 28.76 -12.72 -7.75
C ARG A 93 29.21 -12.81 -9.20
N VAL A 94 30.52 -12.98 -9.35
CA VAL A 94 31.14 -13.36 -10.63
C VAL A 94 31.83 -14.71 -10.40
N ASP A 95 31.56 -15.66 -11.28
CA ASP A 95 32.31 -16.89 -11.44
C ASP A 95 33.30 -16.67 -12.59
N GLU A 96 34.54 -16.35 -12.24
CA GLU A 96 35.60 -15.96 -13.17
C GLU A 96 36.32 -17.24 -13.66
N ILE A 97 35.77 -17.88 -14.70
CA ILE A 97 36.33 -19.13 -15.24
C ILE A 97 37.64 -18.82 -15.99
N GLU A 98 37.61 -17.80 -16.87
CA GLU A 98 38.76 -17.27 -17.60
C GLU A 98 38.83 -15.74 -17.40
N PRO A 99 39.46 -15.27 -16.30
CA PRO A 99 39.43 -13.87 -15.85
C PRO A 99 39.96 -12.86 -16.87
N GLU A 100 40.85 -13.26 -17.76
CA GLU A 100 41.41 -12.42 -18.82
C GLU A 100 40.33 -11.84 -19.76
N TYR A 101 39.19 -12.51 -19.90
CA TYR A 101 38.09 -12.09 -20.77
C TYR A 101 37.12 -11.11 -20.11
N LEU A 102 37.26 -10.81 -18.81
CA LEU A 102 36.31 -9.90 -18.13
C LEU A 102 36.30 -8.49 -18.73
N SER A 103 37.46 -8.00 -19.19
CA SER A 103 37.55 -6.71 -19.89
C SER A 103 36.84 -6.74 -21.26
N THR A 104 36.91 -7.87 -21.97
CA THR A 104 36.21 -8.11 -23.24
C THR A 104 34.70 -8.17 -23.02
N VAL A 105 34.25 -8.92 -22.01
CA VAL A 105 32.83 -9.03 -21.64
C VAL A 105 32.26 -7.67 -21.24
N MET A 106 33.00 -6.91 -20.41
CA MET A 106 32.62 -5.55 -20.03
C MET A 106 32.45 -4.63 -21.25
N ALA A 107 33.33 -4.75 -22.26
CA ALA A 107 33.24 -3.96 -23.49
C ALA A 107 31.91 -4.19 -24.22
N VAL A 108 31.51 -5.46 -24.34
CA VAL A 108 30.27 -5.86 -25.03
C VAL A 108 29.05 -5.40 -24.24
N GLU A 109 29.01 -5.64 -22.92
CA GLU A 109 27.87 -5.24 -22.08
C GLU A 109 27.71 -3.71 -21.99
N MET A 110 28.79 -2.94 -22.14
CA MET A 110 28.72 -1.47 -22.22
C MET A 110 27.90 -0.95 -23.41
N GLN A 111 27.71 -1.76 -24.47
CA GLN A 111 26.89 -1.39 -25.63
C GLN A 111 25.38 -1.65 -25.40
N SER A 112 25.02 -2.34 -24.32
CA SER A 112 23.64 -2.73 -24.02
C SER A 112 22.98 -1.77 -23.03
N GLU A 113 21.75 -1.35 -23.32
CA GLU A 113 20.95 -0.54 -22.40
C GLU A 113 20.20 -1.37 -21.34
N HIS A 114 20.29 -2.71 -21.41
CA HIS A 114 19.54 -3.60 -20.53
C HIS A 114 19.96 -3.42 -19.06
N PRO A 115 19.03 -3.40 -18.08
CA PRO A 115 19.37 -3.28 -16.66
C PRO A 115 20.39 -4.31 -16.13
N ILE A 116 20.40 -5.53 -16.68
CA ILE A 116 21.32 -6.60 -16.33
C ILE A 116 22.73 -6.28 -16.84
N ALA A 117 22.86 -5.82 -18.09
CA ALA A 117 24.12 -5.36 -18.66
C ALA A 117 24.75 -4.25 -17.82
N ARG A 118 23.95 -3.25 -17.43
CA ARG A 118 24.38 -2.16 -16.55
C ARG A 118 24.87 -2.68 -15.19
N ALA A 119 24.18 -3.64 -14.62
CA ALA A 119 24.58 -4.28 -13.36
C ALA A 119 25.93 -4.99 -13.47
N VAL A 120 26.15 -5.74 -14.56
CA VAL A 120 27.41 -6.43 -14.86
C VAL A 120 28.54 -5.41 -15.04
N VAL A 121 28.34 -4.38 -15.87
CA VAL A 121 29.34 -3.33 -16.11
C VAL A 121 29.71 -2.59 -14.82
N HIS A 122 28.73 -2.22 -14.01
CA HIS A 122 28.98 -1.54 -12.73
C HIS A 122 29.75 -2.44 -11.76
N GLY A 123 29.32 -3.69 -11.59
CA GLY A 123 29.97 -4.62 -10.68
C GLY A 123 31.39 -5.02 -11.12
N LEU A 124 31.65 -5.10 -12.42
CA LEU A 124 33.01 -5.28 -12.95
C LEU A 124 33.88 -4.04 -12.71
N ARG A 125 33.33 -2.84 -12.89
CA ARG A 125 34.04 -1.58 -12.59
C ARG A 125 34.39 -1.46 -11.11
N ASP A 126 33.48 -1.81 -10.19
CA ASP A 126 33.73 -1.80 -8.74
C ASP A 126 34.85 -2.78 -8.35
N ARG A 127 35.05 -3.84 -9.14
CA ARG A 127 36.15 -4.81 -9.00
C ARG A 127 37.46 -4.36 -9.67
N GLY A 128 37.51 -3.15 -10.23
CA GLY A 128 38.70 -2.60 -10.89
C GLY A 128 38.90 -3.06 -12.33
N VAL A 129 37.91 -3.74 -12.94
CA VAL A 129 37.96 -4.06 -14.37
C VAL A 129 37.71 -2.80 -15.17
N VAL A 130 38.60 -2.54 -16.13
CA VAL A 130 38.50 -1.41 -17.05
C VAL A 130 38.54 -1.98 -18.47
N SER A 131 37.71 -1.44 -19.35
CA SER A 131 37.71 -1.78 -20.76
C SER A 131 37.72 -0.54 -21.63
N THR A 132 38.65 -0.52 -22.59
CA THR A 132 38.74 0.45 -23.69
C THR A 132 38.73 -0.25 -25.05
N LEU A 133 38.35 -1.54 -25.05
CA LEU A 133 38.36 -2.37 -26.23
C LEU A 133 37.29 -1.89 -27.22
N ARG A 134 37.65 -1.90 -28.50
CA ARG A 134 36.71 -1.62 -29.57
C ARG A 134 35.81 -2.84 -29.77
N VAL A 135 34.51 -2.60 -29.80
CA VAL A 135 33.49 -3.59 -30.10
C VAL A 135 33.03 -3.36 -31.54
N ASP A 136 33.08 -4.41 -32.35
CA ASP A 136 32.57 -4.43 -33.71
C ASP A 136 31.37 -5.40 -33.79
N ASP A 137 30.48 -5.20 -34.77
CA ASP A 137 29.33 -6.08 -35.06
C ASP A 137 28.41 -6.37 -33.84
N PHE A 138 28.17 -5.38 -32.98
CA PHE A 138 27.26 -5.54 -31.84
C PHE A 138 25.81 -5.80 -32.30
N VAL A 139 25.21 -6.85 -31.74
CA VAL A 139 23.82 -7.24 -31.97
C VAL A 139 23.16 -7.52 -30.62
N ASN A 140 22.03 -6.86 -30.38
CA ASN A 140 21.12 -7.21 -29.29
C ASN A 140 20.11 -8.23 -29.80
N ILE A 141 20.02 -9.38 -29.13
CA ILE A 141 19.13 -10.49 -29.46
C ILE A 141 18.00 -10.52 -28.42
N PRO A 142 16.80 -9.99 -28.75
CA PRO A 142 15.71 -9.86 -27.80
C PRO A 142 15.37 -11.18 -27.11
N GLY A 143 15.34 -11.16 -25.77
CA GLY A 143 15.00 -12.32 -24.95
C GLY A 143 16.11 -13.35 -24.76
N VAL A 144 17.28 -13.18 -25.42
CA VAL A 144 18.43 -14.10 -25.31
C VAL A 144 19.62 -13.42 -24.65
N GLY A 145 20.04 -12.27 -25.17
CA GLY A 145 21.24 -11.58 -24.73
C GLY A 145 21.84 -10.68 -25.80
N VAL A 146 23.16 -10.51 -25.77
CA VAL A 146 23.93 -9.70 -26.71
C VAL A 146 25.06 -10.52 -27.33
N SER A 147 25.47 -10.13 -28.52
CA SER A 147 26.57 -10.75 -29.26
C SER A 147 27.42 -9.66 -29.92
N ALA A 148 28.73 -9.83 -29.98
CA ALA A 148 29.62 -8.91 -30.67
C ALA A 148 30.97 -9.54 -30.98
N SER A 149 31.77 -8.85 -31.78
CA SER A 149 33.15 -9.21 -32.09
C SER A 149 34.13 -8.25 -31.38
N VAL A 150 35.14 -8.79 -30.70
CA VAL A 150 36.23 -8.01 -30.09
C VAL A 150 37.55 -8.70 -30.39
N ASN A 151 38.51 -7.98 -30.96
CA ASN A 151 39.81 -8.52 -31.38
C ASN A 151 39.74 -9.79 -32.25
N GLY A 152 38.69 -9.93 -33.07
CA GLY A 152 38.47 -11.08 -33.93
C GLY A 152 37.88 -12.32 -33.24
N GLN A 153 37.56 -12.24 -31.94
CA GLN A 153 36.85 -13.29 -31.21
C GLN A 153 35.37 -12.96 -31.14
N HIS A 154 34.51 -13.98 -31.14
CA HIS A 154 33.07 -13.83 -31.04
C HIS A 154 32.60 -13.98 -29.59
N ILE A 155 32.00 -12.93 -29.04
CA ILE A 155 31.56 -12.87 -27.65
C ILE A 155 30.05 -12.84 -27.60
N THR A 156 29.49 -13.70 -26.75
CA THR A 156 28.06 -13.74 -26.45
C THR A 156 27.87 -13.57 -24.96
N VAL A 157 26.89 -12.77 -24.55
CA VAL A 157 26.51 -12.61 -23.15
C VAL A 157 25.00 -12.73 -23.08
N GLY A 158 24.50 -13.74 -22.36
CA GLY A 158 23.08 -14.05 -22.37
C GLY A 158 22.64 -14.87 -21.18
N ARG A 159 21.32 -15.10 -21.09
CA ARG A 159 20.76 -15.91 -20.00
C ARG A 159 21.37 -17.32 -20.02
N SER A 160 21.82 -17.81 -18.86
CA SER A 160 22.33 -19.18 -18.75
C SER A 160 21.26 -20.20 -19.13
N THR A 161 21.67 -21.20 -19.92
CA THR A 161 20.81 -22.35 -20.27
C THR A 161 20.72 -23.39 -19.14
N ASN A 162 21.63 -23.33 -18.16
CA ASN A 162 21.71 -24.23 -17.01
C ASN A 162 21.15 -23.58 -15.73
N GLN A 163 19.99 -22.93 -15.80
CA GLN A 163 19.30 -22.44 -14.61
C GLN A 163 18.69 -23.61 -13.81
N HIS A 164 19.48 -24.25 -12.95
CA HIS A 164 18.95 -25.07 -11.87
C HIS A 164 18.63 -24.16 -10.68
N ASP A 165 17.34 -23.97 -10.38
CA ASP A 165 16.81 -23.45 -9.10
C ASP A 165 17.52 -22.22 -8.50
N SER A 166 18.12 -21.36 -9.33
CA SER A 166 18.96 -20.27 -8.84
C SER A 166 18.10 -19.11 -8.31
N VAL A 167 18.50 -18.64 -7.13
CA VAL A 167 17.98 -17.47 -6.42
C VAL A 167 18.15 -16.15 -7.20
N VAL A 168 19.06 -16.18 -8.17
CA VAL A 168 19.59 -15.04 -8.92
C VAL A 168 19.48 -15.30 -10.41
N THR A 169 19.39 -14.22 -11.20
CA THR A 169 19.47 -14.30 -12.65
C THR A 169 20.92 -14.59 -13.04
N VAL A 170 21.18 -15.78 -13.57
CA VAL A 170 22.51 -16.17 -14.03
C VAL A 170 22.67 -15.79 -15.50
N VAL A 171 23.69 -15.00 -15.79
CA VAL A 171 24.12 -14.61 -17.13
C VAL A 171 25.45 -15.29 -17.43
N GLU A 172 25.57 -15.92 -18.59
CA GLU A 172 26.81 -16.54 -19.04
C GLU A 172 27.42 -15.70 -20.15
N ALA A 173 28.72 -15.42 -20.03
CA ALA A 173 29.53 -14.89 -21.11
C ALA A 173 30.34 -16.02 -21.73
N SER A 174 30.32 -16.09 -23.06
CA SER A 174 31.06 -17.08 -23.82
C SER A 174 31.88 -16.44 -24.93
N VAL A 175 33.08 -16.96 -25.15
CA VAL A 175 33.99 -16.60 -26.24
C VAL A 175 34.12 -17.80 -27.16
N ASP A 176 33.80 -17.61 -28.45
CA ASP A 176 33.81 -18.67 -29.47
C ASP A 176 33.07 -19.95 -29.03
N GLY A 177 31.96 -19.76 -28.29
CA GLY A 177 31.10 -20.83 -27.78
C GLY A 177 31.57 -21.50 -26.47
N ARG A 178 32.69 -21.05 -25.87
CA ARG A 178 33.17 -21.52 -24.56
C ARG A 178 32.81 -20.53 -23.46
N VAL A 179 32.20 -21.00 -22.36
CA VAL A 179 31.82 -20.15 -21.23
C VAL A 179 33.08 -19.68 -20.49
N VAL A 180 33.29 -18.37 -20.45
CA VAL A 180 34.46 -17.72 -19.83
C VAL A 180 34.14 -17.05 -18.50
N ALA A 181 32.87 -16.71 -18.25
CA ALA A 181 32.44 -16.15 -16.98
C ALA A 181 30.94 -16.37 -16.75
N ARG A 182 30.54 -16.43 -15.48
CA ARG A 182 29.13 -16.33 -15.08
C ARG A 182 28.91 -15.15 -14.15
N PHE A 183 27.76 -14.49 -14.29
CA PHE A 183 27.37 -13.34 -13.51
C PHE A 183 26.03 -13.62 -12.84
N ASP A 184 26.04 -13.61 -11.52
CA ASP A 184 24.83 -13.69 -10.71
C ASP A 184 24.31 -12.28 -10.49
N VAL A 185 23.20 -11.96 -11.12
CA VAL A 185 22.57 -10.65 -11.03
C VAL A 185 21.24 -10.77 -10.32
N SER A 186 21.00 -9.90 -9.34
CA SER A 186 19.71 -9.84 -8.65
C SER A 186 19.32 -8.42 -8.32
N ASP A 187 18.01 -8.24 -8.18
CA ASP A 187 17.45 -7.03 -7.61
C ASP A 187 17.75 -6.96 -6.10
N GLN A 188 18.06 -5.78 -5.58
CA GLN A 188 18.35 -5.60 -4.16
C GLN A 188 17.06 -5.48 -3.35
N ILE A 189 16.99 -6.18 -2.23
CA ILE A 189 15.88 -6.04 -1.28
C ILE A 189 15.98 -4.66 -0.61
N LYS A 190 14.85 -3.94 -0.50
CA LYS A 190 14.82 -2.68 0.22
C LYS A 190 15.21 -2.91 1.69
N PRO A 191 16.10 -2.10 2.30
CA PRO A 191 16.53 -2.28 3.68
C PRO A 191 15.37 -2.31 4.69
N THR A 192 14.27 -1.61 4.38
CA THR A 192 13.07 -1.52 5.23
C THR A 192 12.10 -2.69 5.05
N ALA A 193 12.25 -3.54 4.03
CA ALA A 193 11.26 -4.55 3.67
C ALA A 193 10.97 -5.56 4.78
N ALA A 194 12.01 -6.09 5.43
CA ALA A 194 11.86 -7.05 6.52
C ALA A 194 11.12 -6.43 7.73
N ALA A 195 11.45 -5.18 8.08
CA ALA A 195 10.78 -4.46 9.15
C ALA A 195 9.29 -4.22 8.83
N VAL A 196 8.98 -3.85 7.59
CA VAL A 196 7.60 -3.66 7.13
C VAL A 196 6.78 -4.94 7.23
N VAL A 197 7.32 -6.07 6.78
CA VAL A 197 6.66 -7.37 6.87
C VAL A 197 6.38 -7.73 8.33
N ALA A 198 7.32 -7.47 9.23
CA ALA A 198 7.12 -7.69 10.67
C ALA A 198 6.03 -6.78 11.26
N GLU A 199 6.03 -5.49 10.90
CA GLU A 199 4.99 -4.53 11.34
C GLU A 199 3.60 -4.92 10.83
N LEU A 200 3.46 -5.36 9.57
CA LEU A 200 2.20 -5.85 9.04
C LEU A 200 1.68 -7.06 9.80
N ARG A 201 2.56 -8.02 10.11
CA ARG A 201 2.19 -9.17 10.94
C ARG A 201 1.74 -8.75 12.34
N ALA A 202 2.42 -7.78 12.95
CA ALA A 202 2.01 -7.23 14.25
C ALA A 202 0.64 -6.52 14.19
N LEU A 203 0.26 -5.98 13.02
CA LEU A 203 -1.06 -5.43 12.75
C LEU A 203 -2.13 -6.50 12.44
N GLY A 204 -1.77 -7.79 12.49
CA GLY A 204 -2.65 -8.92 12.15
C GLY A 204 -2.86 -9.08 10.65
N VAL A 205 -1.98 -8.50 9.82
CA VAL A 205 -2.05 -8.56 8.36
C VAL A 205 -1.06 -9.59 7.84
N ARG A 206 -1.53 -10.51 7.00
CA ARG A 206 -0.77 -11.55 6.33
C ARG A 206 -0.08 -11.00 5.07
N PRO A 207 1.26 -10.94 5.04
CA PRO A 207 1.99 -10.51 3.84
C PRO A 207 2.21 -11.69 2.87
N MET A 208 2.02 -11.44 1.58
CA MET A 208 2.17 -12.40 0.49
C MET A 208 2.99 -11.78 -0.65
N ILE A 209 3.77 -12.57 -1.40
CA ILE A 209 4.49 -12.12 -2.60
C ILE A 209 3.86 -12.73 -3.85
N VAL A 210 3.58 -11.90 -4.86
CA VAL A 210 3.14 -12.34 -6.18
C VAL A 210 4.04 -11.71 -7.24
N SER A 211 4.77 -12.53 -7.99
CA SER A 211 5.77 -12.04 -8.96
C SER A 211 5.87 -12.93 -10.21
N GLY A 212 6.24 -12.30 -11.33
CA GLY A 212 6.59 -12.98 -12.58
C GLY A 212 7.94 -13.70 -12.54
N ASP A 213 8.75 -13.47 -11.51
CA ASP A 213 10.11 -14.00 -11.42
C ASP A 213 10.13 -15.50 -11.08
N ALA A 214 11.29 -16.13 -11.32
CA ALA A 214 11.52 -17.54 -11.03
C ALA A 214 11.36 -17.87 -9.55
N ILE A 215 10.96 -19.11 -9.27
CA ILE A 215 10.64 -19.60 -7.92
C ILE A 215 11.79 -19.42 -6.93
N GLY A 216 13.04 -19.64 -7.36
CA GLY A 216 14.23 -19.44 -6.53
C GLY A 216 14.37 -17.99 -6.05
N SER A 217 14.19 -17.03 -6.96
CA SER A 217 14.29 -15.59 -6.64
C SER A 217 13.20 -15.14 -5.67
N VAL A 218 11.95 -15.53 -5.92
CA VAL A 218 10.82 -15.16 -5.05
C VAL A 218 10.98 -15.78 -3.64
N ARG A 219 11.39 -17.05 -3.55
CA ARG A 219 11.64 -17.72 -2.27
C ARG A 219 12.76 -17.06 -1.47
N HIS A 220 13.83 -16.64 -2.14
CA HIS A 220 14.92 -15.95 -1.47
C HIS A 220 14.47 -14.63 -0.86
N VAL A 221 13.76 -13.79 -1.64
CA VAL A 221 13.21 -12.54 -1.11
C VAL A 221 12.28 -12.83 0.07
N ALA A 222 11.37 -13.81 -0.07
CA ALA A 222 10.46 -14.20 1.01
C ALA A 222 11.21 -14.57 2.31
N GLN A 223 12.26 -15.39 2.21
CA GLN A 223 13.07 -15.79 3.37
C GLN A 223 13.79 -14.60 4.02
N GLN A 224 14.35 -13.69 3.23
CA GLN A 224 15.07 -12.51 3.73
C GLN A 224 14.14 -11.50 4.40
N VAL A 225 12.93 -11.30 3.88
CA VAL A 225 11.95 -10.37 4.47
C VAL A 225 11.05 -11.02 5.53
N GLY A 226 11.12 -12.35 5.68
CA GLY A 226 10.37 -13.10 6.67
C GLY A 226 8.94 -13.51 6.25
N ILE A 227 8.62 -13.54 4.96
CA ILE A 227 7.36 -14.07 4.41
C ILE A 227 7.44 -15.60 4.31
N ASP A 228 6.35 -16.30 4.66
CA ASP A 228 6.30 -17.77 4.53
C ASP A 228 6.32 -18.16 3.05
N VAL A 229 7.11 -19.16 2.68
CA VAL A 229 7.21 -19.65 1.30
C VAL A 229 5.85 -20.07 0.72
N ARG A 230 4.91 -20.52 1.55
CA ARG A 230 3.53 -20.87 1.14
C ARG A 230 2.72 -19.64 0.67
N GLU A 231 3.08 -18.48 1.20
CA GLU A 231 2.50 -17.16 0.87
C GLU A 231 3.29 -16.51 -0.28
N THR A 232 3.75 -17.31 -1.25
CA THR A 232 4.41 -16.84 -2.47
C THR A 232 3.78 -17.43 -3.72
N ARG A 233 3.74 -16.65 -4.80
CA ARG A 233 3.40 -17.08 -6.16
C ARG A 233 4.45 -16.54 -7.11
N SER A 234 5.03 -17.42 -7.91
CA SER A 234 6.16 -17.15 -8.81
C SER A 234 5.78 -17.50 -10.25
N GLY A 235 6.46 -16.92 -11.24
CA GLY A 235 6.14 -17.15 -12.66
C GLY A 235 4.76 -16.65 -13.06
N VAL A 236 4.23 -15.65 -12.36
CA VAL A 236 2.87 -15.12 -12.54
C VAL A 236 2.84 -14.09 -13.67
N LEU A 237 1.92 -14.24 -14.63
CA LEU A 237 1.71 -13.23 -15.67
C LEU A 237 0.87 -12.05 -15.13
N PRO A 238 0.91 -10.85 -15.75
CA PRO A 238 0.09 -9.72 -15.30
C PRO A 238 -1.41 -10.05 -15.16
N ALA A 239 -1.98 -10.81 -16.10
CA ALA A 239 -3.38 -11.25 -16.04
C ALA A 239 -3.65 -12.23 -14.88
N ASP A 240 -2.66 -13.02 -14.48
CA ASP A 240 -2.79 -13.94 -13.35
C ASP A 240 -2.79 -13.21 -12.00
N LYS A 241 -2.16 -12.03 -11.89
CA LYS A 241 -2.18 -11.25 -10.64
C LYS A 241 -3.61 -10.89 -10.25
N LEU A 242 -4.41 -10.44 -11.23
CA LEU A 242 -5.84 -10.18 -11.04
C LEU A 242 -6.58 -11.42 -10.54
N ARG A 243 -6.37 -12.57 -11.19
CA ARG A 243 -6.99 -13.83 -10.81
C ARG A 243 -6.64 -14.23 -9.37
N ILE A 244 -5.37 -14.11 -8.97
CA ILE A 244 -4.91 -14.42 -7.61
C ILE A 244 -5.59 -13.53 -6.58
N VAL A 245 -5.72 -12.23 -6.85
CA VAL A 245 -6.46 -11.31 -5.96
C VAL A 245 -7.92 -11.75 -5.81
N SER A 246 -8.59 -12.07 -6.93
CA SER A 246 -9.98 -12.54 -6.91
C SER A 246 -10.15 -13.89 -6.19
N GLU A 247 -9.20 -14.81 -6.33
CA GLU A 247 -9.20 -16.10 -5.61
C GLU A 247 -9.09 -15.89 -4.10
N LEU A 248 -8.17 -15.03 -3.65
CA LEU A 248 -8.03 -14.69 -2.23
C LEU A 248 -9.29 -14.05 -1.67
N GLN A 249 -9.92 -13.15 -2.44
CA GLN A 249 -11.19 -12.53 -2.05
C GLN A 249 -12.33 -13.55 -1.98
N ALA A 250 -12.39 -14.50 -2.93
CA ALA A 250 -13.37 -15.58 -2.92
C ALA A 250 -13.20 -16.53 -1.73
N ASP A 251 -11.96 -16.74 -1.28
CA ASP A 251 -11.63 -17.47 -0.04
C ASP A 251 -11.95 -16.67 1.25
N GLY A 252 -12.49 -15.45 1.10
CA GLY A 252 -12.95 -14.60 2.20
C GLY A 252 -11.90 -13.66 2.77
N ALA A 253 -10.71 -13.58 2.18
CA ALA A 253 -9.69 -12.61 2.59
C ALA A 253 -10.06 -11.20 2.12
N SER A 254 -9.76 -10.19 2.93
CA SER A 254 -9.79 -8.80 2.47
C SER A 254 -8.39 -8.38 2.04
N VAL A 255 -8.25 -8.13 0.74
CA VAL A 255 -6.96 -8.08 0.05
C VAL A 255 -6.58 -6.65 -0.28
N GLY A 256 -5.42 -6.22 0.21
CA GLY A 256 -4.74 -5.04 -0.30
C GLY A 256 -3.61 -5.44 -1.24
N MET A 257 -3.46 -4.73 -2.35
CA MET A 257 -2.38 -4.95 -3.32
C MET A 257 -1.41 -3.77 -3.27
N VAL A 258 -0.10 -4.04 -3.22
CA VAL A 258 0.96 -3.02 -3.29
C VAL A 258 1.79 -3.25 -4.54
N GLY A 259 1.89 -2.22 -5.38
CA GLY A 259 2.64 -2.29 -6.63
C GLY A 259 3.08 -0.92 -7.16
N ASP A 260 3.96 -0.94 -8.15
CA ASP A 260 4.52 0.25 -8.80
C ASP A 260 4.44 0.20 -10.34
N GLY A 261 4.10 -0.96 -10.92
CA GLY A 261 4.13 -1.18 -12.37
C GLY A 261 2.79 -1.02 -13.08
N VAL A 262 2.86 -0.75 -14.40
CA VAL A 262 1.70 -0.87 -15.32
C VAL A 262 1.10 -2.27 -15.28
N ASN A 263 1.95 -3.27 -15.06
CA ASN A 263 1.56 -4.69 -14.96
C ASN A 263 0.64 -4.98 -13.77
N ASP A 264 0.62 -4.10 -12.77
CA ASP A 264 -0.15 -4.28 -11.53
C ASP A 264 -1.46 -3.49 -11.52
N ALA A 265 -1.67 -2.59 -12.48
CA ALA A 265 -2.81 -1.68 -12.47
C ALA A 265 -4.16 -2.41 -12.37
N ALA A 266 -4.34 -3.51 -13.12
CA ALA A 266 -5.56 -4.31 -13.06
C ALA A 266 -5.76 -4.99 -11.69
N ALA A 267 -4.69 -5.47 -11.06
CA ALA A 267 -4.74 -6.10 -9.74
C ALA A 267 -4.93 -5.06 -8.62
N LEU A 268 -4.35 -3.86 -8.77
CA LEU A 268 -4.54 -2.73 -7.86
C LEU A 268 -6.00 -2.28 -7.81
N VAL A 269 -6.66 -2.17 -8.97
CA VAL A 269 -8.08 -1.79 -9.07
C VAL A 269 -9.02 -2.87 -8.52
N ALA A 270 -8.66 -4.15 -8.69
CA ALA A 270 -9.51 -5.25 -8.27
C ALA A 270 -9.38 -5.60 -6.77
N ALA A 271 -8.28 -5.21 -6.13
CA ALA A 271 -8.10 -5.38 -4.70
C ALA A 271 -9.12 -4.55 -3.91
N ASP A 272 -9.41 -4.95 -2.67
CA ASP A 272 -10.25 -4.14 -1.78
C ASP A 272 -9.54 -2.83 -1.40
N LEU A 273 -8.21 -2.81 -1.49
CA LEU A 273 -7.37 -1.65 -1.30
C LEU A 273 -6.16 -1.69 -2.25
N GLY A 274 -6.16 -0.87 -3.29
CA GLY A 274 -5.00 -0.65 -4.15
C GLY A 274 -4.03 0.37 -3.53
N ILE A 275 -2.77 -0.03 -3.31
CA ILE A 275 -1.70 0.83 -2.80
C ILE A 275 -0.63 0.99 -3.88
N ALA A 276 -0.60 2.17 -4.49
CA ALA A 276 0.38 2.52 -5.51
C ALA A 276 1.61 3.19 -4.88
N MET A 277 2.79 2.79 -5.34
CA MET A 277 4.03 3.48 -5.00
C MET A 277 4.22 4.69 -5.91
N GLY A 278 4.61 5.84 -5.34
CA GLY A 278 4.81 7.10 -6.07
C GLY A 278 6.03 7.12 -6.99
N THR A 279 6.91 6.12 -6.88
CA THR A 279 7.99 5.85 -7.84
C THR A 279 7.50 5.04 -9.05
N GLY A 280 6.25 4.58 -9.02
CA GLY A 280 5.63 3.80 -10.07
C GLY A 280 5.13 4.64 -11.25
N THR A 281 4.50 3.96 -12.20
CA THR A 281 3.95 4.64 -13.38
C THR A 281 2.70 5.44 -13.06
N ASP A 282 2.41 6.48 -13.86
CA ASP A 282 1.18 7.28 -13.72
C ASP A 282 -0.08 6.42 -13.74
N ALA A 283 -0.09 5.36 -14.57
CA ALA A 283 -1.18 4.39 -14.63
C ALA A 283 -1.37 3.64 -13.30
N ALA A 284 -0.28 3.24 -12.63
CA ALA A 284 -0.36 2.60 -11.31
C ALA A 284 -0.83 3.58 -10.24
N MET A 285 -0.32 4.83 -10.27
CA MET A 285 -0.75 5.88 -9.35
C MET A 285 -2.22 6.24 -9.54
N GLU A 286 -2.76 6.24 -10.75
CA GLU A 286 -4.17 6.50 -11.04
C GLU A 286 -5.06 5.31 -10.66
N ALA A 287 -4.58 4.07 -10.83
CA ALA A 287 -5.27 2.85 -10.47
C ALA A 287 -5.41 2.63 -8.95
N GLY A 288 -4.42 3.02 -8.14
CA GLY A 288 -4.45 2.78 -6.69
C GLY A 288 -5.38 3.72 -5.92
N ASP A 289 -6.06 3.21 -4.91
CA ASP A 289 -6.89 3.98 -3.97
C ASP A 289 -6.07 4.88 -3.03
N LEU A 290 -4.88 4.39 -2.70
CA LEU A 290 -3.91 5.03 -1.83
C LEU A 290 -2.57 5.13 -2.56
N THR A 291 -1.93 6.30 -2.51
CA THR A 291 -0.61 6.52 -3.13
C THR A 291 0.42 6.90 -2.09
N ILE A 292 1.56 6.21 -2.09
CA ILE A 292 2.71 6.51 -1.22
C ILE A 292 3.73 7.32 -2.02
N VAL A 293 3.69 8.64 -1.86
CA VAL A 293 4.46 9.61 -2.68
C VAL A 293 5.97 9.37 -2.60
N SER A 294 6.48 8.99 -1.43
CA SER A 294 7.92 8.79 -1.22
C SER A 294 8.49 7.53 -1.88
N GLY A 295 7.64 6.57 -2.28
CA GLY A 295 8.10 5.23 -2.66
C GLY A 295 8.65 4.38 -1.50
N ASP A 296 8.59 4.91 -0.27
CA ASP A 296 9.06 4.21 0.93
C ASP A 296 8.01 3.22 1.44
N LEU A 297 8.34 1.94 1.35
CA LEU A 297 7.51 0.84 1.79
C LEU A 297 7.16 0.92 3.29
N ALA A 298 8.00 1.57 4.11
CA ALA A 298 7.76 1.79 5.54
C ALA A 298 6.50 2.61 5.84
N VAL A 299 5.93 3.26 4.82
CA VAL A 299 4.70 4.03 4.94
C VAL A 299 3.46 3.14 4.88
N VAL A 300 3.51 1.93 4.29
CA VAL A 300 2.35 1.02 4.14
C VAL A 300 1.73 0.67 5.51
N PRO A 301 2.48 0.19 6.53
CA PRO A 301 1.89 -0.12 7.83
C PRO A 301 1.32 1.12 8.52
N LYS A 302 2.00 2.26 8.39
CA LYS A 302 1.55 3.56 8.94
C LYS A 302 0.23 3.99 8.32
N ALA A 303 0.08 3.83 7.00
CA ALA A 303 -1.15 4.16 6.28
C ALA A 303 -2.32 3.32 6.77
N LEU A 304 -2.15 2.01 6.94
CA LEU A 304 -3.17 1.13 7.52
C LEU A 304 -3.51 1.53 8.96
N ALA A 305 -2.50 1.77 9.80
CA ALA A 305 -2.71 2.16 11.19
C ALA A 305 -3.43 3.51 11.34
N LEU A 306 -3.03 4.51 10.55
CA LEU A 306 -3.64 5.84 10.54
C LEU A 306 -5.09 5.78 10.06
N SER A 307 -5.36 4.99 9.01
CA SER A 307 -6.70 4.84 8.46
C SER A 307 -7.64 4.14 9.45
N ARG A 308 -7.18 3.06 10.10
CA ARG A 308 -7.89 2.39 11.21
C ARG A 308 -8.14 3.33 12.39
N ARG A 309 -7.19 4.19 12.75
CA ARG A 309 -7.34 5.19 13.82
C ARG A 309 -8.37 6.28 13.46
N THR A 310 -8.34 6.77 12.22
CA THR A 310 -9.29 7.76 11.70
C THR A 310 -10.73 7.23 11.77
N LEU A 311 -10.97 6.01 11.31
CA LEU A 311 -12.28 5.38 11.43
C LEU A 311 -12.74 5.19 12.88
N ARG A 312 -11.83 4.81 13.78
CA ARG A 312 -12.17 4.67 15.20
C ARG A 312 -12.65 5.98 15.79
N VAL A 313 -12.02 7.10 15.39
CA VAL A 313 -12.45 8.44 15.78
C VAL A 313 -13.79 8.81 15.16
N ILE A 314 -14.02 8.52 13.86
CA ILE A 314 -15.32 8.73 13.22
C ILE A 314 -16.42 7.97 13.97
N ARG A 315 -16.23 6.68 14.26
CA ARG A 315 -17.21 5.87 14.99
C ARG A 315 -17.44 6.37 16.42
N ALA A 316 -16.38 6.79 17.11
CA ALA A 316 -16.52 7.40 18.43
C ALA A 316 -17.31 8.71 18.36
N ASN A 317 -17.03 9.57 17.38
CA ASN A 317 -17.76 10.82 17.18
C ASN A 317 -19.24 10.56 16.86
N LEU A 318 -19.54 9.60 15.99
CA LEU A 318 -20.91 9.22 15.66
C LEU A 318 -21.64 8.65 16.88
N PHE A 319 -21.00 7.76 17.63
CA PHE A 319 -21.57 7.22 18.87
C PHE A 319 -21.89 8.33 19.86
N TRP A 320 -20.92 9.22 20.13
CA TRP A 320 -21.12 10.33 21.04
C TRP A 320 -22.12 11.35 20.52
N ALA A 321 -22.21 11.57 19.21
CA ALA A 321 -23.17 12.49 18.60
C ALA A 321 -24.64 12.04 18.75
N PHE A 322 -24.90 10.77 19.11
CA PHE A 322 -26.25 10.26 19.42
C PHE A 322 -26.44 9.95 20.90
N ALA A 323 -25.41 9.42 21.58
CA ALA A 323 -25.53 8.92 22.94
C ALA A 323 -26.02 9.99 23.93
N TYR A 324 -25.51 11.23 23.84
CA TYR A 324 -25.98 12.30 24.72
C TYR A 324 -27.42 12.73 24.41
N ASN A 325 -27.84 12.80 23.14
CA ASN A 325 -29.22 13.13 22.78
C ASN A 325 -30.18 12.08 23.35
N VAL A 326 -29.85 10.79 23.20
CA VAL A 326 -30.65 9.69 23.72
C VAL A 326 -30.73 9.74 25.25
N ALA A 327 -29.61 10.02 25.95
CA ALA A 327 -29.59 10.15 27.40
C ALA A 327 -30.33 11.39 27.92
N ALA A 328 -30.35 12.48 27.14
CA ALA A 328 -31.00 13.74 27.49
C ALA A 328 -32.50 13.77 27.14
N LEU A 329 -32.96 12.91 26.23
CA LEU A 329 -34.35 12.82 25.79
C LEU A 329 -35.35 12.60 26.95
N PRO A 330 -35.10 11.67 27.90
CA PRO A 330 -36.01 11.46 29.04
C PRO A 330 -36.13 12.69 29.94
N LEU A 331 -35.05 13.46 30.10
CA LEU A 331 -35.06 14.70 30.89
C LEU A 331 -35.91 15.79 30.23
N ALA A 332 -35.88 15.86 28.90
CA ALA A 332 -36.74 16.77 28.14
C ALA A 332 -38.22 16.34 28.20
N VAL A 333 -38.51 15.04 28.07
CA VAL A 333 -39.87 14.49 28.24
C VAL A 333 -40.41 14.72 29.66
N ALA A 334 -39.54 14.62 30.66
CA ALA A 334 -39.87 14.91 32.06
C ALA A 334 -39.97 16.41 32.37
N GLY A 335 -39.87 17.30 31.38
CA GLY A 335 -39.97 18.76 31.57
C GLY A 335 -38.86 19.38 32.44
N LEU A 336 -37.79 18.62 32.71
CA LEU A 336 -36.64 19.05 33.52
C LEU A 336 -35.62 19.84 32.70
N MET A 337 -35.76 19.84 31.38
CA MET A 337 -34.88 20.54 30.45
C MET A 337 -35.62 21.69 29.79
N ASN A 338 -35.01 22.88 29.81
CA ASN A 338 -35.48 24.00 29.00
C ASN A 338 -34.74 24.05 27.65
N PRO A 339 -35.28 24.76 26.64
CA PRO A 339 -34.67 24.81 25.31
C PRO A 339 -33.24 25.40 25.30
N VAL A 340 -32.90 26.28 26.24
CA VAL A 340 -31.57 26.90 26.34
C VAL A 340 -30.52 25.87 26.75
N LEU A 341 -30.82 25.04 27.76
CA LEU A 341 -29.96 23.95 28.19
C LEU A 341 -29.79 22.90 27.08
N ALA A 342 -30.87 22.59 26.36
CA ALA A 342 -30.80 21.70 25.20
C ALA A 342 -29.85 22.25 24.11
N GLY A 343 -29.95 23.55 23.78
CA GLY A 343 -29.05 24.20 22.84
C GLY A 343 -27.59 24.22 23.30
N LEU A 344 -27.33 24.46 24.59
CA LEU A 344 -25.98 24.42 25.15
C LEU A 344 -25.37 23.01 25.07
N ALA A 345 -26.15 21.96 25.34
CA ALA A 345 -25.70 20.58 25.19
C ALA A 345 -25.28 20.26 23.73
N MET A 346 -25.98 20.82 22.74
CA MET A 346 -25.61 20.66 21.33
C MET A 346 -24.29 21.33 20.95
N ALA A 347 -24.09 22.55 21.46
CA ALA A 347 -22.84 23.27 21.25
C ALA A 347 -21.65 22.49 21.85
N LEU A 348 -21.82 21.96 23.07
CA LEU A 348 -20.81 21.13 23.73
C LEU A 348 -20.52 19.83 22.99
N SER A 349 -21.56 19.16 22.48
CA SER A 349 -21.38 17.95 21.65
C SER A 349 -20.58 18.24 20.39
N SER A 350 -20.89 19.35 19.72
CA SER A 350 -20.18 19.76 18.51
C SER A 350 -18.71 20.09 18.81
N ALA A 351 -18.46 20.82 19.90
CA ALA A 351 -17.10 21.11 20.38
C ALA A 351 -16.32 19.83 20.74
N PHE A 352 -16.97 18.86 21.39
CA PHE A 352 -16.38 17.56 21.72
C PHE A 352 -15.97 16.78 20.46
N VAL A 353 -16.87 16.68 19.47
CA VAL A 353 -16.59 15.98 18.20
C VAL A 353 -15.41 16.61 17.46
N VAL A 354 -15.35 17.94 17.42
CA VAL A 354 -14.21 18.66 16.82
C VAL A 354 -12.92 18.39 17.61
N ALA A 355 -12.95 18.52 18.93
CA ALA A 355 -11.78 18.30 19.78
C ALA A 355 -11.26 16.85 19.67
N ASN A 356 -12.16 15.86 19.64
CA ASN A 356 -11.79 14.46 19.48
C ASN A 356 -11.19 14.19 18.10
N SER A 357 -11.71 14.82 17.04
CA SER A 357 -11.16 14.73 15.69
C SER A 357 -9.74 15.31 15.59
N LEU A 358 -9.49 16.41 16.28
CA LEU A 358 -8.15 17.04 16.32
C LEU A 358 -7.08 16.15 16.98
N ARG A 359 -7.46 15.11 17.74
CA ARG A 359 -6.51 14.12 18.28
C ARG A 359 -5.82 13.30 17.20
N LEU A 360 -6.36 13.27 15.97
CA LEU A 360 -5.70 12.64 14.82
C LEU A 360 -4.48 13.42 14.32
N ARG A 361 -4.33 14.68 14.73
CA ARG A 361 -3.17 15.51 14.39
C ARG A 361 -1.90 15.10 15.15
N ARG A 362 -2.04 14.32 16.23
CA ARG A 362 -0.95 13.77 17.06
C ARG A 362 -0.63 12.35 16.65
#